data_AF-A0A2T5BDZ2-F1
#
_entry.id   AF-A0A2T5BDZ2-F1
#
_cell.length_a   1.000
_cell.length_b   1.000
_cell.length_c   1.000
_cell.angle_alpha   90.00
_cell.angle_beta   90.00
_cell.angle_gamma   90.00
#
_symmetry.space_group_name_H-M   'P 1'
#
loop_
_entity.id
_entity.type
_entity.pdbx_description
1 polymer ?
#
loop_
_entity_poly.entity_id
_entity_poly.type
_entity_poly.pdbx_seq_one_letter_code
_entity_poly.pdbx_strand_id
1 'polypeptide(L)'
;MLISVIIPHYNQEDQLQVCLSRLHAQRDVQAGVEIIVVDNASRRMPEAVCAEWPGVTLLSEKTPGPGPARNLGAATAKGDVLAFIDADCYPHRDWLHHIEKAFANPNTQIIGGDVQVGFADPTRPTFLELYEAIYSYRNKDYIKKGFSGTGNLAMRPDVLRHVGPFAGIGIAEDRDWGLRSKALGYRIEYVAPMIVYHPARKKFSELSRKWDRLIAHDFEGKTPGPWGIAKWIGRTIAVSGSPLIEVPTVLTSPRVAGLTQRATAFACLCAVRTYRGYAMARILVRGPASDRHDWDR
;
A
#
# COMPACT_ATOMS: atom_id res chain seq x y z
N MET A 1 16.26 -20.18 10.64
CA MET A 1 15.18 -19.18 10.67
C MET A 1 14.13 -19.60 9.65
N LEU A 2 12.85 -19.47 10.00
CA LEU A 2 11.71 -19.68 9.12
C LEU A 2 10.95 -18.35 8.92
N ILE A 3 10.60 -18.03 7.68
CA ILE A 3 9.79 -16.84 7.33
C ILE A 3 8.39 -17.30 6.92
N SER A 4 7.36 -16.79 7.59
CA SER A 4 5.96 -16.99 7.23
C SER A 4 5.47 -15.81 6.41
N VAL A 5 5.23 -16.03 5.11
CA VAL A 5 4.65 -15.02 4.23
C VAL A 5 3.14 -15.09 4.32
N ILE A 6 2.50 -14.01 4.75
CA ILE A 6 1.05 -13.93 4.98
C ILE A 6 0.42 -13.01 3.95
N ILE A 7 -0.54 -13.54 3.20
CA ILE A 7 -1.16 -12.89 2.06
C ILE A 7 -2.68 -12.80 2.27
N PRO A 8 -3.23 -11.65 2.68
CA PRO A 8 -4.68 -11.46 2.65
C PRO A 8 -5.14 -11.38 1.19
N HIS A 9 -6.18 -12.15 0.85
CA HIS A 9 -6.73 -12.24 -0.50
C HIS A 9 -8.23 -11.92 -0.51
N TYR A 10 -8.68 -11.12 -1.49
CA TYR A 10 -10.11 -10.90 -1.74
C TYR A 10 -10.37 -10.62 -3.23
N ASN A 11 -11.02 -11.56 -3.93
CA ASN A 11 -11.42 -11.45 -5.34
C ASN A 11 -10.30 -11.02 -6.32
N GLN A 12 -9.08 -11.51 -6.13
CA GLN A 12 -7.87 -11.10 -6.87
C GLN A 12 -7.03 -12.31 -7.31
N GLU A 13 -7.67 -13.33 -7.88
CA GLU A 13 -7.04 -14.60 -8.27
C GLU A 13 -5.85 -14.39 -9.23
N ASP A 14 -6.02 -13.54 -10.26
CA ASP A 14 -4.97 -13.25 -11.25
C ASP A 14 -3.73 -12.62 -10.60
N GLN A 15 -3.93 -11.66 -9.68
CA GLN A 15 -2.81 -10.99 -9.03
C GLN A 15 -2.15 -11.91 -7.99
N LEU A 16 -2.95 -12.72 -7.29
CA LEU A 16 -2.43 -13.73 -6.37
C LEU A 16 -1.52 -14.72 -7.12
N GLN A 17 -1.89 -15.16 -8.33
CA GLN A 17 -1.04 -16.04 -9.14
C GLN A 17 0.31 -15.39 -9.45
N VAL A 18 0.32 -14.10 -9.80
CA VAL A 18 1.56 -13.33 -10.01
C VAL A 18 2.37 -13.23 -8.71
N CYS A 19 1.73 -12.91 -7.58
CA CYS A 19 2.37 -12.82 -6.27
C CYS A 19 3.06 -14.14 -5.89
N LEU A 20 2.33 -15.26 -5.96
CA LEU A 20 2.84 -16.60 -5.63
C LEU A 20 3.98 -17.01 -6.56
N SER A 21 3.87 -16.76 -7.87
CA SER A 21 4.95 -17.07 -8.81
C SER A 21 6.24 -16.32 -8.49
N ARG A 22 6.14 -15.06 -8.04
CA ARG A 22 7.29 -14.21 -7.67
C ARG A 22 7.87 -14.55 -6.30
N LEU A 23 7.05 -15.06 -5.39
CA LEU A 23 7.50 -15.62 -4.11
C LEU A 23 8.27 -16.93 -4.29
N HIS A 24 7.83 -17.80 -5.20
CA HIS A 24 8.55 -19.05 -5.50
C HIS A 24 9.84 -18.81 -6.30
N ALA A 25 9.94 -17.70 -7.02
CA ALA A 25 11.13 -17.31 -7.78
C ALA A 25 12.15 -16.47 -6.98
N GLN A 26 12.02 -16.39 -5.65
CA GLN A 26 12.96 -15.67 -4.79
C GLN A 26 14.35 -16.29 -4.83
N ARG A 27 15.39 -15.46 -4.70
CA ARG A 27 16.79 -15.88 -4.81
C ARG A 27 17.55 -15.65 -3.52
N ASP A 28 18.62 -16.42 -3.33
CA ASP A 28 19.59 -16.23 -2.25
C ASP A 28 18.98 -16.23 -0.84
N VAL A 29 17.94 -17.04 -0.64
CA VAL A 29 17.26 -17.27 0.65
C VAL A 29 17.77 -18.57 1.26
N GLN A 30 18.31 -18.52 2.48
CA GLN A 30 18.73 -19.71 3.24
C GLN A 30 17.66 -20.13 4.25
N ALA A 31 16.83 -19.19 4.68
CA ALA A 31 15.69 -19.44 5.56
C ALA A 31 14.66 -20.39 4.91
N GLY A 32 14.02 -21.21 5.73
CA GLY A 32 12.79 -21.89 5.31
C GLY A 32 11.70 -20.85 5.05
N VAL A 33 10.80 -21.13 4.11
CA VAL A 33 9.68 -20.25 3.77
C VAL A 33 8.40 -21.05 3.78
N GLU A 34 7.40 -20.56 4.51
CA GLU A 34 6.02 -21.02 4.38
C GLU A 34 5.17 -19.86 3.85
N ILE A 35 4.18 -20.17 3.01
CA ILE A 35 3.29 -19.17 2.43
C ILE A 35 1.86 -19.49 2.88
N ILE A 36 1.20 -18.50 3.46
CA ILE A 36 -0.14 -18.61 3.99
C ILE A 36 -1.01 -17.57 3.28
N VAL A 37 -1.90 -18.06 2.42
CA VAL A 37 -2.93 -17.26 1.77
C VAL A 37 -4.18 -17.32 2.64
N VAL A 38 -4.74 -16.17 2.97
CA VAL A 38 -5.97 -16.07 3.76
C VAL A 38 -7.04 -15.41 2.92
N ASP A 39 -7.97 -16.21 2.42
CA ASP A 39 -9.13 -15.72 1.67
C ASP A 39 -10.11 -15.01 2.60
N ASN A 40 -10.42 -13.75 2.28
CA ASN A 40 -11.26 -12.90 3.10
C ASN A 40 -12.69 -12.78 2.56
N ALA A 41 -13.37 -13.94 2.47
CA ALA A 41 -14.74 -14.05 1.95
C ALA A 41 -14.87 -13.65 0.47
N SER A 42 -13.97 -14.14 -0.38
CA SER A 42 -14.11 -13.99 -1.83
C SER A 42 -15.38 -14.67 -2.35
N ARG A 43 -15.86 -14.22 -3.52
CA ARG A 43 -17.01 -14.84 -4.21
C ARG A 43 -16.71 -16.28 -4.60
N ARG A 44 -15.44 -16.57 -4.86
CA ARG A 44 -14.88 -17.89 -5.16
C ARG A 44 -13.56 -18.00 -4.39
N MET A 45 -13.33 -19.14 -3.76
CA MET A 45 -12.05 -19.40 -3.09
C MET A 45 -10.96 -19.66 -4.15
N PRO A 46 -9.72 -19.16 -3.94
CA PRO A 46 -8.63 -19.28 -4.90
C PRO A 46 -7.95 -20.67 -4.84
N GLU A 47 -8.71 -21.75 -4.66
CA GLU A 47 -8.17 -23.11 -4.44
C GLU A 47 -7.30 -23.57 -5.61
N ALA A 48 -7.76 -23.34 -6.85
CA ALA A 48 -7.01 -23.71 -8.05
C ALA A 48 -5.66 -22.98 -8.12
N VAL A 49 -5.65 -21.67 -7.86
CA VAL A 49 -4.42 -20.86 -7.86
C VAL A 49 -3.47 -21.33 -6.76
N CYS A 50 -3.95 -21.57 -5.54
CA CYS A 50 -3.09 -22.06 -4.45
C CYS A 50 -2.55 -23.48 -4.68
N ALA A 51 -3.35 -24.37 -5.28
CA ALA A 51 -2.96 -25.76 -5.54
C ALA A 51 -1.82 -25.91 -6.57
N GLU A 52 -1.60 -24.91 -7.44
CA GLU A 52 -0.46 -24.88 -8.36
C GLU A 52 0.90 -24.76 -7.65
N TRP A 53 0.92 -24.32 -6.39
CA TRP A 53 2.12 -23.94 -5.67
C TRP A 53 2.33 -24.82 -4.42
N PRO A 54 3.34 -25.71 -4.42
CA PRO A 54 3.65 -26.54 -3.26
C PRO A 54 4.00 -25.68 -2.03
N GLY A 55 3.53 -26.10 -0.84
CA GLY A 55 3.84 -25.40 0.42
C GLY A 55 3.02 -24.14 0.68
N VAL A 56 2.04 -23.82 -0.18
CA VAL A 56 1.03 -22.80 0.10
C VAL A 56 -0.10 -23.39 0.94
N THR A 57 -0.38 -22.75 2.08
CA THR A 57 -1.55 -23.04 2.91
C THR A 57 -2.64 -22.03 2.60
N LEU A 58 -3.85 -22.50 2.26
CA LEU A 58 -5.02 -21.65 2.06
C LEU A 58 -5.94 -21.73 3.29
N LEU A 59 -6.24 -20.57 3.87
CA LEU A 59 -7.17 -20.39 4.98
C LEU A 59 -8.36 -19.52 4.54
N SER A 60 -9.44 -19.53 5.31
CA SER A 60 -10.62 -18.69 5.08
C SER A 60 -10.95 -17.88 6.35
N GLU A 61 -11.02 -16.56 6.19
CA GLU A 61 -11.45 -15.61 7.23
C GLU A 61 -12.71 -14.89 6.76
N LYS A 62 -13.81 -15.06 7.49
CA LYS A 62 -15.13 -14.52 7.10
C LYS A 62 -15.35 -13.07 7.52
N THR A 63 -14.57 -12.57 8.48
CA THR A 63 -14.68 -11.21 9.00
C THR A 63 -14.11 -10.23 7.98
N PRO A 64 -14.91 -9.28 7.44
CA PRO A 64 -14.43 -8.39 6.40
C PRO A 64 -13.25 -7.51 6.83
N GLY A 65 -12.28 -7.38 5.94
CA GLY A 65 -11.13 -6.51 6.07
C GLY A 65 -9.81 -7.29 6.07
N PRO A 66 -8.73 -6.66 5.58
CA PRO A 66 -7.44 -7.33 5.47
C PRO A 66 -6.79 -7.58 6.84
N GLY A 67 -7.10 -6.78 7.87
CA GLY A 67 -6.61 -6.99 9.23
C GLY A 67 -6.98 -8.34 9.83
N PRO A 68 -8.27 -8.72 9.90
CA PRO A 68 -8.71 -10.07 10.30
C PRO A 68 -7.97 -11.19 9.56
N ALA A 69 -7.86 -11.10 8.23
CA ALA A 69 -7.16 -12.11 7.43
C ALA A 69 -5.67 -12.21 7.80
N ARG A 70 -4.99 -11.08 7.99
CA ARG A 70 -3.59 -11.05 8.47
C ARG A 70 -3.44 -11.65 9.87
N ASN A 71 -4.39 -11.39 10.77
CA ASN A 71 -4.38 -11.93 12.11
C ASN A 71 -4.51 -13.46 12.11
N LEU A 72 -5.44 -14.01 11.30
CA LEU A 72 -5.60 -15.45 11.16
C LEU A 72 -4.33 -16.10 10.60
N GLY A 73 -3.76 -15.52 9.53
CA GLY A 73 -2.50 -16.00 8.97
C GLY A 73 -1.35 -15.97 9.98
N ALA A 74 -1.23 -14.89 10.74
CA ALA A 74 -0.21 -14.77 11.79
C ALA A 74 -0.42 -15.72 12.97
N ALA A 75 -1.65 -16.07 13.30
CA ALA A 75 -1.96 -17.02 14.36
C ALA A 75 -1.63 -18.47 13.98
N THR A 76 -1.69 -18.81 12.69
CA THR A 76 -1.33 -20.14 12.16
C THR A 76 0.15 -20.25 11.74
N ALA A 77 0.82 -19.11 11.55
CA ALA A 77 2.23 -19.04 11.19
C ALA A 77 3.15 -19.71 12.22
N LYS A 78 4.15 -20.43 11.72
CA LYS A 78 5.17 -21.17 12.48
C LYS A 78 6.54 -20.50 12.42
N GLY A 79 6.70 -19.48 11.59
CA GLY A 79 7.96 -18.80 11.35
C GLY A 79 8.42 -17.92 12.50
N ASP A 80 9.74 -17.75 12.56
CA ASP A 80 10.41 -16.81 13.46
C ASP A 80 10.17 -15.35 13.04
N VAL A 81 9.77 -15.14 11.79
CA VAL A 81 9.45 -13.85 11.17
C VAL A 81 8.13 -13.96 10.43
N LEU A 82 7.22 -13.03 10.71
CA LEU A 82 5.99 -12.81 9.95
C LEU A 82 6.27 -11.75 8.89
N ALA A 83 6.07 -12.08 7.62
CA ALA A 83 6.22 -11.15 6.50
C ALA A 83 4.88 -10.98 5.79
N PHE A 84 4.39 -9.75 5.71
CA PHE A 84 3.10 -9.41 5.14
C PHE A 84 3.28 -8.80 3.74
N ILE A 85 2.47 -9.28 2.80
CA ILE A 85 2.37 -8.77 1.43
C ILE A 85 0.93 -8.91 0.95
N ASP A 86 0.41 -7.92 0.22
CA ASP A 86 -0.95 -7.96 -0.30
C ASP A 86 -1.05 -8.83 -1.57
N ALA A 87 -2.20 -9.46 -1.80
CA ALA A 87 -2.41 -10.35 -2.96
C ALA A 87 -2.30 -9.62 -4.31
N ASP A 88 -2.58 -8.31 -4.36
CA ASP A 88 -2.39 -7.50 -5.56
C ASP A 88 -0.96 -7.03 -5.80
N CYS A 89 -0.06 -7.31 -4.85
CA CYS A 89 1.34 -6.93 -4.91
C CYS A 89 2.24 -8.12 -5.28
N TYR A 90 3.45 -7.83 -5.76
CA TYR A 90 4.46 -8.85 -5.98
C TYR A 90 5.85 -8.43 -5.50
N PRO A 91 6.62 -9.33 -4.88
CA PRO A 91 7.93 -9.00 -4.32
C PRO A 91 8.99 -8.83 -5.40
N HIS A 92 9.98 -7.96 -5.15
CA HIS A 92 11.25 -8.00 -5.87
C HIS A 92 11.95 -9.35 -5.66
N ARG A 93 12.77 -9.79 -6.62
CA ARG A 93 13.43 -11.12 -6.60
C ARG A 93 14.31 -11.40 -5.36
N ASP A 94 14.75 -10.34 -4.69
CA ASP A 94 15.65 -10.37 -3.53
C ASP A 94 14.91 -9.98 -2.23
N TRP A 95 13.57 -9.94 -2.25
CA TRP A 95 12.75 -9.45 -1.12
C TRP A 95 12.92 -10.32 0.14
N LEU A 96 12.80 -11.64 0.01
CA LEU A 96 13.00 -12.57 1.13
C LEU A 96 14.45 -12.54 1.64
N HIS A 97 15.43 -12.42 0.74
CA HIS A 97 16.84 -12.26 1.11
C HIS A 97 17.05 -11.03 2.00
N HIS A 98 16.41 -9.89 1.68
CA HIS A 98 16.50 -8.68 2.49
C HIS A 98 15.79 -8.79 3.85
N ILE A 99 14.67 -9.52 3.92
CA ILE A 99 14.03 -9.86 5.20
C ILE A 99 14.98 -10.72 6.04
N GLU A 100 15.51 -11.80 5.47
CA GLU A 100 16.42 -12.71 6.17
C GLU A 100 17.65 -11.96 6.71
N LYS A 101 18.30 -11.16 5.85
CA LYS A 101 19.46 -10.37 6.22
C LYS A 101 19.17 -9.39 7.35
N ALA A 102 18.00 -8.75 7.36
CA ALA A 102 17.64 -7.80 8.40
C ALA A 102 17.39 -8.48 9.76
N PHE A 103 16.75 -9.65 9.76
CA PHE A 103 16.45 -10.40 10.99
C PHE A 103 17.61 -11.27 11.50
N ALA A 104 18.71 -11.41 10.72
CA ALA A 104 19.97 -11.97 11.21
C ALA A 104 20.54 -11.20 12.40
N ASN A 105 20.22 -9.90 12.54
CA ASN A 105 20.42 -9.17 13.78
C ASN A 105 19.29 -9.55 14.78
N PRO A 106 19.61 -10.16 15.94
CA PRO A 106 18.60 -10.57 16.91
C PRO A 106 17.79 -9.39 17.48
N ASN A 107 18.35 -8.17 17.45
CA ASN A 107 17.68 -6.98 17.96
C ASN A 107 16.66 -6.38 16.98
N THR A 108 16.66 -6.79 15.71
CA THR A 108 15.66 -6.33 14.74
C THR A 108 14.29 -6.89 15.12
N GLN A 109 13.30 -6.02 15.32
CA GLN A 109 11.95 -6.41 15.75
C GLN A 109 10.90 -6.20 14.65
N ILE A 110 10.97 -5.06 13.95
CA ILE A 110 10.03 -4.68 12.90
C ILE A 110 10.79 -3.99 11.78
N ILE A 111 10.55 -4.42 10.55
CA ILE A 111 11.06 -3.77 9.34
C ILE A 111 9.93 -3.44 8.38
N GLY A 112 10.03 -2.31 7.69
CA GLY A 112 9.16 -1.94 6.59
C GLY A 112 9.97 -1.66 5.33
N GLY A 113 9.52 -2.19 4.20
CA GLY A 113 10.20 -2.07 2.93
C GLY A 113 9.71 -0.93 2.06
N ASP A 114 10.30 -0.78 0.88
CA ASP A 114 9.83 0.17 -0.12
C ASP A 114 8.65 -0.41 -0.92
N VAL A 115 7.65 0.41 -1.20
CA VAL A 115 6.53 0.04 -2.06
C VAL A 115 6.62 0.88 -3.33
N GLN A 116 6.73 0.20 -4.46
CA GLN A 116 6.94 0.82 -5.76
C GLN A 116 5.78 0.49 -6.70
N VAL A 117 5.61 1.29 -7.74
CA VAL A 117 4.65 0.98 -8.79
C VAL A 117 5.27 -0.04 -9.73
N GLY A 118 4.59 -1.17 -9.91
CA GLY A 118 4.91 -2.15 -10.93
C GLY A 118 4.45 -1.67 -12.30
N PHE A 119 5.36 -1.58 -13.26
CA PHE A 119 5.03 -1.20 -14.64
C PHE A 119 4.65 -2.46 -15.42
N ALA A 120 3.48 -2.44 -16.06
CA ALA A 120 3.02 -3.54 -16.89
C ALA A 120 3.99 -3.81 -18.05
N ASP A 121 4.48 -2.74 -18.68
CA ASP A 121 5.59 -2.75 -19.63
C ASP A 121 6.59 -1.65 -19.25
N PRO A 122 7.72 -1.99 -18.62
CA PRO A 122 8.74 -1.01 -18.23
C PRO A 122 9.33 -0.21 -19.40
N THR A 123 9.24 -0.72 -20.63
CA THR A 123 9.73 -0.04 -21.84
C THR A 123 8.74 1.01 -22.35
N ARG A 124 7.46 0.87 -22.00
CA ARG A 124 6.37 1.75 -22.44
C ARG A 124 5.44 2.10 -21.27
N PRO A 125 5.96 2.76 -20.22
CA PRO A 125 5.16 3.10 -19.06
C PRO A 125 4.05 4.08 -19.45
N THR A 126 2.88 3.84 -18.87
CA THR A 126 1.68 4.63 -19.08
C THR A 126 1.73 5.96 -18.34
N PHE A 127 0.82 6.85 -18.73
CA PHE A 127 0.64 8.17 -18.11
C PHE A 127 0.44 8.09 -16.58
N LEU A 128 -0.36 7.13 -16.11
CA LEU A 128 -0.67 6.95 -14.69
C LEU A 128 0.46 6.24 -13.94
N GLU A 129 1.09 5.23 -14.54
CA GLU A 129 2.23 4.54 -13.91
C GLU A 129 3.35 5.52 -13.55
N LEU A 130 3.70 6.42 -14.48
CA LEU A 130 4.74 7.42 -14.25
C LEU A 130 4.40 8.42 -13.13
N TYR A 131 3.13 8.84 -13.05
CA TYR A 131 2.66 9.70 -11.96
C TYR A 131 2.67 8.95 -10.62
N GLU A 132 2.06 7.77 -10.57
CA GLU A 132 1.97 6.99 -9.34
C GLU A 132 3.35 6.54 -8.85
N ALA A 133 4.29 6.26 -9.75
CA ALA A 133 5.67 5.89 -9.39
C ALA A 133 6.35 6.95 -8.51
N ILE A 134 6.00 8.23 -8.70
CA ILE A 134 6.54 9.36 -7.95
C ILE A 134 5.69 9.67 -6.71
N TYR A 135 4.37 9.62 -6.81
CA TYR A 135 3.46 10.18 -5.81
C TYR A 135 2.69 9.16 -4.96
N SER A 136 2.63 7.89 -5.36
CA SER A 136 1.98 6.82 -4.61
C SER A 136 2.97 6.10 -3.67
N TYR A 137 2.43 5.44 -2.64
CA TYR A 137 3.13 4.48 -1.78
C TYR A 137 4.45 4.96 -1.15
N ARG A 138 4.44 6.14 -0.51
CA ARG A 138 5.60 6.73 0.19
C ARG A 138 5.86 6.06 1.55
N ASN A 139 6.08 4.74 1.56
CA ASN A 139 6.17 3.94 2.79
C ASN A 139 7.28 4.43 3.74
N LYS A 140 8.42 4.90 3.19
CA LYS A 140 9.48 5.56 3.96
C LYS A 140 8.98 6.74 4.81
N ASP A 141 8.06 7.55 4.29
CA ASP A 141 7.51 8.69 5.01
C ASP A 141 6.41 8.30 5.99
N TYR A 142 5.70 7.18 5.74
CA TYR A 142 4.79 6.58 6.71
C TYR A 142 5.58 6.08 7.92
N ILE A 143 6.70 5.39 7.69
CA ILE A 143 7.55 4.84 8.75
C ILE A 143 8.10 5.93 9.66
N LYS A 144 8.52 7.08 9.10
CA LYS A 144 8.90 8.26 9.90
C LYS A 144 7.77 8.75 10.81
N LYS A 145 6.51 8.61 10.39
CA LYS A 145 5.33 8.97 11.19
C LYS A 145 4.96 7.89 12.21
N GLY A 146 5.55 6.69 12.11
CA GLY A 146 5.39 5.60 13.06
C GLY A 146 4.53 4.44 12.56
N PHE A 147 4.22 4.35 11.27
CA PHE A 147 3.45 3.23 10.73
C PHE A 147 3.96 2.83 9.35
N SER A 148 3.59 1.65 8.86
CA SER A 148 3.97 1.19 7.54
C SER A 148 2.77 0.54 6.87
N GLY A 149 2.64 0.71 5.55
CA GLY A 149 1.66 -0.06 4.78
C GLY A 149 1.97 -1.55 4.91
N THR A 150 0.98 -2.34 5.33
CA THR A 150 1.19 -3.75 5.69
C THR A 150 1.51 -4.64 4.49
N GLY A 151 1.31 -4.17 3.25
CA GLY A 151 1.74 -4.86 2.03
C GLY A 151 3.26 -4.98 1.85
N ASN A 152 4.08 -4.39 2.74
CA ASN A 152 5.52 -4.64 2.78
C ASN A 152 6.09 -4.40 4.20
N LEU A 153 5.65 -5.24 5.14
CA LEU A 153 6.01 -5.18 6.56
C LEU A 153 6.47 -6.57 7.00
N ALA A 154 7.55 -6.65 7.78
CA ALA A 154 7.92 -7.90 8.46
C ALA A 154 8.26 -7.64 9.93
N MET A 155 7.93 -8.60 10.79
CA MET A 155 8.11 -8.47 12.24
C MET A 155 8.34 -9.82 12.90
N ARG A 156 8.89 -9.81 14.11
CA ARG A 156 8.88 -11.01 14.95
C ARG A 156 7.47 -11.29 15.47
N PRO A 157 7.04 -12.56 15.58
CA PRO A 157 5.71 -12.90 16.09
C PRO A 157 5.38 -12.36 17.50
N ASP A 158 6.38 -12.23 18.38
CA ASP A 158 6.20 -11.69 19.73
C ASP A 158 5.78 -10.21 19.72
N VAL A 159 6.22 -9.44 18.73
CA VAL A 159 5.78 -8.05 18.55
C VAL A 159 4.28 -8.01 18.32
N LEU A 160 3.75 -8.81 17.39
CA LEU A 160 2.32 -8.85 17.12
C LEU A 160 1.52 -9.28 18.35
N ARG A 161 2.02 -10.27 19.11
CA ARG A 161 1.40 -10.70 20.37
C ARG A 161 1.38 -9.61 21.44
N HIS A 162 2.45 -8.81 21.55
CA HIS A 162 2.54 -7.74 22.54
C HIS A 162 1.71 -6.52 22.15
N VAL A 163 1.75 -6.11 20.89
CA VAL A 163 1.01 -4.95 20.37
C VAL A 163 -0.49 -5.25 20.24
N GLY A 164 -0.83 -6.51 19.95
CA GLY A 164 -2.19 -6.95 19.66
C GLY A 164 -2.51 -6.95 18.16
N PRO A 165 -3.69 -7.48 17.78
CA PRO A 165 -4.06 -7.73 16.38
C PRO A 165 -4.21 -6.46 15.54
N PHE A 166 -4.20 -6.61 14.21
CA PHE A 166 -4.67 -5.58 13.27
C PHE A 166 -6.18 -5.35 13.42
N ALA A 167 -6.63 -4.11 13.27
CA ALA A 167 -8.04 -3.74 13.32
C ALA A 167 -8.84 -4.21 12.08
N GLY A 168 -10.16 -4.18 12.16
CA GLY A 168 -11.06 -4.51 11.04
C GLY A 168 -11.27 -3.38 10.03
N ILE A 169 -12.10 -3.63 9.01
CA ILE A 169 -12.30 -2.77 7.82
C ILE A 169 -12.69 -1.31 8.09
N GLY A 170 -13.27 -1.00 9.25
CA GLY A 170 -13.67 0.38 9.62
C GLY A 170 -12.53 1.26 10.11
N ILE A 171 -11.31 0.71 10.25
CA ILE A 171 -10.13 1.41 10.76
C ILE A 171 -9.00 1.18 9.76
N ALA A 172 -8.22 2.22 9.45
CA ALA A 172 -6.97 2.07 8.70
C ALA A 172 -5.99 1.25 9.56
N GLU A 173 -6.00 -0.07 9.37
CA GLU A 173 -5.42 -1.05 10.27
C GLU A 173 -3.90 -0.96 10.32
N ASP A 174 -3.28 -0.58 9.21
CA ASP A 174 -1.85 -0.38 9.06
C ASP A 174 -1.35 0.79 9.93
N ARG A 175 -2.08 1.91 9.89
CA ARG A 175 -1.80 3.12 10.65
C ARG A 175 -2.14 2.95 12.12
N ASP A 176 -3.28 2.36 12.44
CA ASP A 176 -3.68 2.05 13.81
C ASP A 176 -2.62 1.17 14.50
N TRP A 177 -2.28 0.03 13.88
CA TRP A 177 -1.33 -0.92 14.46
C TRP A 177 0.06 -0.30 14.60
N GLY A 178 0.54 0.43 13.57
CA GLY A 178 1.82 1.12 13.63
C GLY A 178 1.90 2.13 14.77
N LEU A 179 0.85 2.93 14.98
CA LEU A 179 0.83 3.91 16.07
C LEU A 179 0.78 3.24 17.46
N ARG A 180 0.06 2.13 17.60
CA ARG A 180 0.08 1.32 18.83
C ARG A 180 1.46 0.72 19.10
N SER A 181 2.11 0.14 18.10
CA SER A 181 3.46 -0.40 18.28
C SER A 181 4.47 0.69 18.67
N LYS A 182 4.39 1.87 18.03
CA LYS A 182 5.20 3.03 18.41
C LYS A 182 4.93 3.50 19.84
N ALA A 183 3.69 3.51 20.30
CA ALA A 183 3.33 3.89 21.67
C ALA A 183 3.92 2.94 22.72
N LEU A 184 4.13 1.67 22.35
CA LEU A 184 4.82 0.66 23.16
C LEU A 184 6.35 0.71 23.04
N GLY A 185 6.90 1.68 22.30
CA GLY A 185 8.34 1.91 22.16
C GLY A 185 9.02 1.18 21.00
N TYR A 186 8.28 0.40 20.20
CA TYR A 186 8.85 -0.21 19.00
C TYR A 186 9.19 0.83 17.94
N ARG A 187 10.18 0.49 17.11
CA ARG A 187 10.57 1.26 15.94
C ARG A 187 10.54 0.37 14.71
N ILE A 188 9.95 0.88 13.63
CA ILE A 188 9.96 0.24 12.33
C ILE A 188 11.22 0.70 11.61
N GLU A 189 12.13 -0.23 11.33
CA GLU A 189 13.33 0.05 10.55
C GLU A 189 13.00 0.04 9.06
N TYR A 190 13.42 1.07 8.33
CA TYR A 190 13.19 1.13 6.88
C TYR A 190 14.29 0.41 6.12
N VAL A 191 13.93 -0.67 5.41
CA VAL A 191 14.85 -1.46 4.59
C VAL A 191 14.60 -1.12 3.12
N ALA A 192 15.33 -0.13 2.60
CA ALA A 192 15.17 0.36 1.23
C ALA A 192 15.19 -0.70 0.11
N PRO A 193 16.04 -1.75 0.16
CA PRO A 193 16.07 -2.76 -0.90
C PRO A 193 15.00 -3.86 -0.74
N MET A 194 14.28 -3.92 0.39
CA MET A 194 13.11 -4.80 0.57
C MET A 194 11.95 -4.20 -0.23
N ILE A 195 11.85 -4.54 -1.51
CA ILE A 195 10.91 -3.89 -2.45
C ILE A 195 9.72 -4.82 -2.74
N VAL A 196 8.52 -4.23 -2.72
CA VAL A 196 7.29 -4.82 -3.24
C VAL A 196 6.74 -3.88 -4.32
N TYR A 197 6.19 -4.46 -5.38
CA TYR A 197 5.55 -3.74 -6.47
C TYR A 197 4.04 -3.85 -6.36
N HIS A 198 3.37 -2.71 -6.38
CA HIS A 198 1.91 -2.59 -6.47
C HIS A 198 1.53 -2.14 -7.89
N PRO A 199 0.51 -2.73 -8.52
CA PRO A 199 0.05 -2.31 -9.85
C PRO A 199 -0.46 -0.86 -9.83
N ALA A 200 -0.18 -0.10 -10.89
CA ALA A 200 -0.80 1.21 -11.05
C ALA A 200 -2.31 1.09 -11.32
N ARG A 201 -3.05 2.17 -11.04
CA ARG A 201 -4.42 2.31 -11.54
C ARG A 201 -4.42 2.34 -13.07
N LYS A 202 -5.40 1.67 -13.66
CA LYS A 202 -5.50 1.54 -15.13
C LYS A 202 -6.21 2.73 -15.75
N LYS A 203 -7.14 3.34 -15.01
CA LYS A 203 -8.00 4.42 -15.53
C LYS A 203 -7.91 5.66 -14.65
N PHE A 204 -7.93 6.84 -15.29
CA PHE A 204 -7.93 8.10 -14.56
C PHE A 204 -9.18 8.23 -13.66
N SER A 205 -10.31 7.62 -14.05
CA SER A 205 -11.54 7.59 -13.24
C SER A 205 -11.37 6.88 -11.88
N GLU A 206 -10.48 5.88 -11.78
CA GLU A 206 -10.14 5.24 -10.50
C GLU A 206 -9.37 6.20 -9.59
N LEU A 207 -8.44 6.97 -10.17
CA LEU A 207 -7.69 8.00 -9.44
C LEU A 207 -8.59 9.18 -9.04
N SER A 208 -9.49 9.60 -9.93
CA SER A 208 -10.52 10.62 -9.68
C SER A 208 -11.42 10.24 -8.52
N ARG A 209 -11.96 9.00 -8.51
CA ARG A 209 -12.78 8.49 -7.38
C ARG A 209 -12.05 8.54 -6.05
N LYS A 210 -10.76 8.16 -6.02
CA LYS A 210 -9.92 8.29 -4.82
C LYS A 210 -9.84 9.75 -4.35
N TRP A 211 -9.60 10.68 -5.26
CA TRP A 211 -9.52 12.10 -4.91
C TRP A 211 -10.86 12.68 -4.46
N ASP A 212 -11.97 12.33 -5.13
CA ASP A 212 -13.32 12.77 -4.72
C ASP A 212 -13.60 12.38 -3.27
N ARG A 213 -13.29 11.13 -2.87
CA ARG A 213 -13.43 10.67 -1.48
C ARG A 213 -12.58 11.49 -0.50
N LEU A 214 -11.30 11.66 -0.79
CA LEU A 214 -10.38 12.41 0.07
C LEU A 214 -10.79 13.88 0.20
N ILE A 215 -11.21 14.50 -0.91
CA ILE A 215 -11.68 15.89 -0.92
C ILE A 215 -12.96 16.03 -0.10
N ALA A 216 -13.91 15.09 -0.24
CA ALA A 216 -15.14 15.11 0.56
C ALA A 216 -14.84 15.00 2.06
N HIS A 217 -14.00 14.05 2.46
CA HIS A 217 -13.56 13.88 3.84
C HIS A 217 -12.85 15.15 4.39
N ASP A 218 -11.92 15.72 3.63
CA ASP A 218 -11.21 16.96 4.00
C ASP A 218 -12.18 18.15 4.13
N PHE A 219 -13.22 18.20 3.30
CA PHE A 219 -14.24 19.25 3.32
C PHE A 219 -15.19 19.12 4.51
N GLU A 220 -15.52 17.90 4.92
CA GLU A 220 -16.32 17.64 6.12
C GLU A 220 -15.55 18.04 7.38
N GLY A 221 -14.23 17.78 7.42
CA GLY A 221 -13.35 18.18 8.53
C GLY A 221 -12.94 19.66 8.57
N LYS A 222 -13.44 20.51 7.66
CA LYS A 222 -13.08 21.95 7.63
C LYS A 222 -13.72 22.70 8.81
N THR A 223 -13.05 23.78 9.25
CA THR A 223 -13.63 24.72 10.22
C THR A 223 -14.94 25.33 9.68
N PRO A 224 -16.03 25.39 10.47
CA PRO A 224 -17.27 26.04 10.02
C PRO A 224 -17.13 27.54 9.78
N GLY A 225 -18.05 28.11 8.99
CA GLY A 225 -18.18 29.56 8.78
C GLY A 225 -17.32 30.16 7.65
N PRO A 226 -17.40 31.49 7.45
CA PRO A 226 -16.77 32.19 6.32
C PRO A 226 -15.24 32.00 6.25
N TRP A 227 -14.59 31.96 7.40
CA TRP A 227 -13.14 31.72 7.49
C TRP A 227 -12.74 30.33 6.98
N GLY A 228 -13.52 29.30 7.31
CA GLY A 228 -13.31 27.95 6.80
C GLY A 228 -13.44 27.86 5.28
N ILE A 229 -14.41 28.59 4.71
CA ILE A 229 -14.61 28.71 3.26
C ILE A 229 -13.41 29.44 2.63
N ALA A 230 -12.96 30.56 3.18
CA ALA A 230 -11.80 31.29 2.68
C ALA A 230 -10.53 30.42 2.69
N LYS A 231 -10.29 29.67 3.78
CA LYS A 231 -9.19 28.71 3.88
C LYS A 231 -9.30 27.60 2.84
N TRP A 232 -10.51 27.12 2.55
CA TRP A 232 -10.75 26.12 1.52
C TRP A 232 -10.47 26.65 0.10
N ILE A 233 -10.89 27.88 -0.20
CA ILE A 233 -10.57 28.54 -1.48
C ILE A 233 -9.07 28.70 -1.63
N GLY A 234 -8.37 29.20 -0.59
CA GLY A 234 -6.91 29.32 -0.60
C GLY A 234 -6.21 27.96 -0.83
N ARG A 235 -6.67 26.90 -0.18
CA ARG A 235 -6.19 25.52 -0.44
C ARG A 235 -6.46 25.06 -1.87
N THR A 236 -7.61 25.38 -2.43
CA THR A 236 -7.97 25.04 -3.82
C THR A 236 -7.00 25.69 -4.79
N ILE A 237 -6.73 27.00 -4.64
CA ILE A 237 -5.76 27.74 -5.46
C ILE A 237 -4.36 27.13 -5.31
N ALA A 238 -3.93 26.87 -4.08
CA ALA A 238 -2.62 26.28 -3.80
C ALA A 238 -2.47 24.88 -4.43
N VAL A 239 -3.50 24.03 -4.38
CA VAL A 239 -3.48 22.70 -5.03
C VAL A 239 -3.42 22.83 -6.55
N SER A 240 -4.16 23.76 -7.16
CA SER A 240 -4.14 23.99 -8.61
C SER A 240 -2.78 24.52 -9.09
N GLY A 241 -2.15 25.41 -8.31
CA GLY A 241 -0.83 25.99 -8.61
C GLY A 241 0.37 25.12 -8.21
N SER A 242 0.15 24.05 -7.44
CA SER A 242 1.25 23.23 -6.90
C SER A 242 2.14 22.52 -7.94
N PRO A 243 1.73 22.21 -9.19
CA PRO A 243 2.63 21.57 -10.15
C PRO A 243 3.98 22.28 -10.30
N LEU A 244 4.00 23.61 -10.31
CA LEU A 244 5.24 24.39 -10.48
C LEU A 244 6.25 24.14 -9.34
N ILE A 245 5.75 23.93 -8.12
CA ILE A 245 6.57 23.67 -6.94
C ILE A 245 7.13 22.24 -6.96
N GLU A 246 6.44 21.31 -7.63
CA GLU A 246 6.81 19.89 -7.70
C GLU A 246 7.78 19.58 -8.85
N VAL A 247 8.16 20.57 -9.67
CA VAL A 247 9.13 20.38 -10.75
C VAL A 247 10.43 19.72 -10.26
N PRO A 248 11.07 20.15 -9.15
CA PRO A 248 12.26 19.48 -8.63
C PRO A 248 11.99 18.02 -8.27
N THR A 249 10.87 17.71 -7.61
CA THR A 249 10.47 16.34 -7.24
C THR A 249 10.41 15.43 -8.46
N VAL A 250 9.80 15.89 -9.56
CA VAL A 250 9.71 15.13 -10.81
C VAL A 250 11.08 14.95 -11.45
N LEU A 251 11.90 16.01 -11.51
CA LEU A 251 13.21 15.98 -12.17
C LEU A 251 14.23 15.11 -11.43
N THR A 252 14.19 15.07 -10.09
CA THR A 252 15.14 14.31 -9.27
C THR A 252 14.66 12.92 -8.88
N SER A 253 13.43 12.53 -9.23
CA SER A 253 12.88 11.23 -8.83
C SER A 253 13.67 10.08 -9.47
N PRO A 254 14.16 9.10 -8.67
CA PRO A 254 14.80 7.90 -9.20
C PRO A 254 13.78 6.88 -9.75
N ARG A 255 12.48 7.15 -9.61
CA ARG A 255 11.39 6.23 -9.98
C ARG A 255 10.99 6.30 -11.46
N VAL A 256 11.49 7.30 -12.18
CA VAL A 256 11.23 7.51 -13.61
C VAL A 256 12.54 7.85 -14.34
N ALA A 257 12.70 7.37 -15.56
CA ALA A 257 13.93 7.48 -16.32
C ALA A 257 13.77 8.35 -17.58
N GLY A 258 14.72 9.27 -17.77
CA GLY A 258 14.78 10.10 -18.97
C GLY A 258 13.79 11.29 -18.98
N LEU A 259 14.01 12.20 -19.94
CA LEU A 259 13.25 13.44 -20.03
C LEU A 259 11.79 13.21 -20.45
N THR A 260 11.55 12.29 -21.39
CA THR A 260 10.20 12.00 -21.88
C THR A 260 9.29 11.47 -20.76
N GLN A 261 9.76 10.51 -19.96
CA GLN A 261 8.97 9.98 -18.85
C GLN A 261 8.71 11.05 -17.78
N ARG A 262 9.69 11.91 -17.49
CA ARG A 262 9.53 13.03 -16.55
C ARG A 262 8.52 14.06 -17.05
N ALA A 263 8.56 14.42 -18.33
CA ALA A 263 7.58 15.30 -18.94
C ALA A 263 6.16 14.71 -18.89
N THR A 264 6.02 13.42 -19.19
CA THR A 264 4.75 12.70 -19.09
C THR A 264 4.22 12.63 -17.66
N ALA A 265 5.08 12.32 -16.68
CA ALA A 265 4.74 12.33 -15.26
C ALA A 265 4.27 13.72 -14.79
N PHE A 266 4.96 14.77 -15.24
CA PHE A 266 4.59 16.15 -14.94
C PHE A 266 3.26 16.55 -15.58
N ALA A 267 3.03 16.19 -16.85
CA ALA A 267 1.75 16.42 -17.50
C ALA A 267 0.60 15.72 -16.77
N CYS A 268 0.85 14.50 -16.26
CA CYS A 268 -0.12 13.79 -15.43
C CYS A 268 -0.36 14.48 -14.09
N LEU A 269 0.69 14.96 -13.42
CA LEU A 269 0.56 15.78 -12.22
C LEU A 269 -0.32 17.00 -12.49
N CYS A 270 -0.11 17.73 -13.59
CA CYS A 270 -0.94 18.86 -13.98
C CYS A 270 -2.41 18.43 -14.16
N ALA A 271 -2.68 17.35 -14.90
CA ALA A 271 -4.05 16.84 -15.08
C ALA A 271 -4.72 16.49 -13.74
N VAL A 272 -4.00 15.82 -12.84
CA VAL A 272 -4.51 15.47 -11.49
C VAL A 272 -4.78 16.72 -10.67
N ARG A 273 -3.89 17.71 -10.65
CA ARG A 273 -4.05 18.94 -9.87
C ARG A 273 -5.18 19.82 -10.41
N THR A 274 -5.33 19.92 -11.73
CA THR A 274 -6.46 20.58 -12.36
C THR A 274 -7.78 19.91 -11.99
N TYR A 275 -7.86 18.58 -12.09
CA TYR A 275 -9.06 17.84 -11.69
C TYR A 275 -9.39 18.04 -10.20
N ARG A 276 -8.40 17.95 -9.31
CA ARG A 276 -8.58 18.19 -7.87
C ARG A 276 -9.05 19.62 -7.59
N GLY A 277 -8.44 20.62 -8.23
CA GLY A 277 -8.86 22.02 -8.12
C GLY A 277 -10.32 22.21 -8.53
N TYR A 278 -10.72 21.61 -9.67
CA TYR A 278 -12.10 21.60 -10.13
C TYR A 278 -13.04 20.92 -9.12
N ALA A 279 -12.70 19.73 -8.62
CA ALA A 279 -13.52 18.99 -7.66
C ALA A 279 -13.67 19.75 -6.32
N MET A 280 -12.59 20.35 -5.82
CA MET A 280 -12.59 21.20 -4.61
C MET A 280 -13.41 22.48 -4.81
N ALA A 281 -13.41 23.08 -5.99
CA ALA A 281 -14.28 24.22 -6.30
C ALA A 281 -15.75 23.80 -6.41
N ARG A 282 -16.02 22.66 -7.06
CA ARG A 282 -17.37 22.11 -7.24
C ARG A 282 -18.06 21.80 -5.92
N ILE A 283 -17.33 21.26 -4.93
CA ILE A 283 -17.91 20.87 -3.62
C ILE A 283 -18.45 22.08 -2.84
N LEU A 284 -17.90 23.28 -3.04
CA LEU A 284 -18.42 24.52 -2.43
C LEU A 284 -19.80 24.88 -2.95
N VAL A 285 -20.09 24.59 -4.21
CA VAL A 285 -21.34 24.96 -4.88
C VAL A 285 -22.40 23.87 -4.73
N ARG A 286 -22.01 22.61 -4.88
CA ARG A 286 -22.95 21.48 -4.97
C ARG A 286 -22.97 20.57 -3.74
N GLY A 287 -22.09 20.81 -2.76
CA GLY A 287 -21.86 19.89 -1.65
C GLY A 287 -21.14 18.60 -2.08
N PRO A 288 -20.79 17.72 -1.11
CA PRO A 288 -20.22 16.40 -1.40
C PRO A 288 -21.22 15.55 -2.20
N ALA A 289 -20.72 14.77 -3.17
CA ALA A 289 -21.56 13.85 -3.93
C ALA A 289 -22.20 12.80 -2.99
N SER A 290 -23.49 12.52 -3.19
CA SER A 290 -24.33 11.67 -2.34
C SER A 290 -24.06 10.17 -2.42
N ASP A 291 -23.18 9.72 -3.31
CA ASP A 291 -22.91 8.29 -3.55
C ASP A 291 -22.06 7.67 -2.43
N ARG A 292 -22.49 7.76 -1.17
CA ARG A 292 -21.72 7.33 0.01
C ARG A 292 -21.68 5.80 0.21
N HIS A 293 -22.36 4.99 -0.61
CA HIS A 293 -22.58 3.57 -0.32
C HIS A 293 -21.73 2.56 -1.11
N ASP A 294 -20.92 2.98 -2.08
CA ASP A 294 -20.14 2.07 -2.95
C ASP A 294 -18.62 2.25 -2.82
N TRP A 295 -18.16 2.93 -1.76
CA TRP A 295 -16.75 3.30 -1.61
C TRP A 295 -15.87 2.21 -1.00
N ASP A 296 -16.47 1.22 -0.34
CA ASP A 296 -15.80 0.12 0.38
C ASP A 296 -15.87 -1.24 -0.35
N ARG A 297 -16.11 -1.23 -1.67
CA ARG A 297 -16.10 -2.44 -2.52
C ARG A 297 -14.86 -2.53 -3.39
#